data_AF-A0A847K8I2-F1
#
_entry.id   AF-A0A847K8I2-F1
#
_cell.length_a   1.000
_cell.length_b   1.000
_cell.length_c   1.000
_cell.angle_alpha   90.00
_cell.angle_beta   90.00
_cell.angle_gamma   90.00
#
_symmetry.space_group_name_H-M   'P 1'
#
loop_
_entity.id
_entity.type
_entity.pdbx_description
1 polymer ?
#
loop_
_entity_poly.entity_id
_entity_poly.type
_entity_poly.pdbx_seq_one_letter_code
_entity_poly.pdbx_strand_id
1 'polypeptide(L)'
;MTFHDALRQLASHSTVAQAGLVERAIELREHLAHDPNDQVAFAELADLVRDLGATDTPADPLTADAQSSAEDNARLVLWSLAEELASDSRAWNPLIQLAKLTLGDDLESAVRYLTTAVTREDTGLALASAIKILRLAGYTDAAVQFGLGKWNANTHISQVGEEMIATALARGKVARARKYFELMEQAGLEDRIAMKLRVKIDEAAQN
;
A
#
# COMPACT_ATOMS: atom_id res chain seq x y z
N MET A 1 10.11 12.75 15.28
CA MET A 1 8.90 13.59 15.40
C MET A 1 7.75 12.63 15.63
N THR A 2 6.82 12.92 16.56
CA THR A 2 5.66 12.02 16.78
C THR A 2 4.56 12.32 15.78
N PHE A 3 3.62 11.36 15.57
CA PHE A 3 2.43 11.61 14.75
C PHE A 3 1.68 12.87 15.20
N HIS A 4 1.50 13.02 16.51
CA HIS A 4 0.75 14.14 17.07
C HIS A 4 1.45 15.49 16.85
N ASP A 5 2.78 15.53 16.93
CA ASP A 5 3.53 16.76 16.62
C ASP A 5 3.41 17.13 15.14
N ALA A 6 3.54 16.13 14.25
CA ALA A 6 3.39 16.34 12.82
C ALA A 6 1.96 16.79 12.46
N LEU A 7 0.94 16.16 13.06
CA LEU A 7 -0.47 16.51 12.83
C LEU A 7 -0.79 17.93 13.32
N ARG A 8 -0.25 18.34 14.48
CA ARG A 8 -0.39 19.71 14.96
C ARG A 8 0.30 20.72 14.06
N GLN A 9 1.47 20.39 13.53
CA GLN A 9 2.16 21.25 12.57
C GLN A 9 1.33 21.41 11.30
N LEU A 10 0.80 20.31 10.76
CA LEU A 10 -0.12 20.33 9.62
C LEU A 10 -1.39 21.13 9.90
N ALA A 11 -1.89 21.09 11.13
CA ALA A 11 -3.10 21.80 11.55
C ALA A 11 -2.86 23.21 12.09
N SER A 12 -1.62 23.73 12.02
CA SER A 12 -1.24 24.98 12.70
C SER A 12 -1.93 26.23 12.14
N HIS A 13 -2.44 26.17 10.91
CA HIS A 13 -3.26 27.22 10.29
C HIS A 13 -4.73 26.81 10.10
N SER A 14 -5.16 25.75 10.78
CA SER A 14 -6.50 25.20 10.59
C SER A 14 -7.65 26.09 11.11
N THR A 15 -8.75 26.10 10.36
CA THR A 15 -10.03 26.73 10.70
C THR A 15 -10.85 25.88 11.68
N VAL A 16 -11.90 26.47 12.26
CA VAL A 16 -12.85 25.77 13.16
C VAL A 16 -13.50 24.55 12.49
N ALA A 17 -13.74 24.60 11.17
CA ALA A 17 -14.30 23.47 10.41
C ALA A 17 -13.32 22.28 10.35
N GLN A 18 -12.01 22.54 10.40
CA GLN A 18 -10.97 21.51 10.37
C GLN A 18 -10.66 20.92 11.75
N ALA A 19 -11.08 21.58 12.84
CA ALA A 19 -10.94 21.04 14.19
C ALA A 19 -11.62 19.66 14.35
N GLY A 20 -12.78 19.47 13.70
CA GLY A 20 -13.46 18.17 13.69
C GLY A 20 -12.71 17.08 12.90
N LEU A 21 -11.97 17.45 11.84
CA LEU A 21 -11.14 16.51 11.09
C LEU A 21 -9.93 16.06 11.91
N VAL A 22 -9.32 16.98 12.67
CA VAL A 22 -8.21 16.67 13.57
C VAL A 22 -8.66 15.75 14.71
N GLU A 23 -9.81 16.02 15.32
CA GLU A 23 -10.40 15.15 16.35
C GLU A 23 -10.64 13.73 15.79
N ARG A 24 -11.25 13.64 14.60
CA ARG A 24 -11.48 12.36 13.93
C ARG A 24 -10.17 11.62 13.61
N ALA A 25 -9.13 12.33 13.17
CA ALA A 25 -7.82 11.73 12.90
C ALA A 25 -7.17 11.17 14.18
N ILE A 26 -7.37 11.82 15.33
CA ILE A 26 -6.90 11.34 16.63
C ILE A 26 -7.66 10.07 17.04
N GLU A 27 -8.99 10.05 16.92
CA GLU A 27 -9.82 8.86 17.20
C GLU A 27 -9.39 7.66 16.35
N LEU A 28 -9.17 7.87 15.04
CA LEU A 28 -8.72 6.82 14.13
C LEU A 28 -7.32 6.32 14.51
N ARG A 29 -6.41 7.20 14.93
CA ARG A 29 -5.09 6.79 15.42
C ARG A 29 -5.20 5.95 16.69
N GLU A 30 -6.10 6.30 17.61
CA GLU A 30 -6.35 5.48 18.81
C GLU A 30 -6.94 4.11 18.44
N HIS A 31 -7.87 4.04 17.50
CA HIS A 31 -8.38 2.78 16.96
C HIS A 31 -7.26 1.92 16.34
N LEU A 32 -6.41 2.53 15.51
CA LEU A 32 -5.27 1.87 14.89
C LEU A 32 -4.20 1.42 15.89
N ALA A 33 -4.10 2.04 17.06
CA ALA A 33 -3.24 1.54 18.13
C ALA A 33 -3.73 0.20 18.70
N HIS A 34 -5.03 -0.09 18.62
CA HIS A 34 -5.61 -1.36 19.04
C HIS A 34 -5.55 -2.41 17.92
N ASP A 35 -5.91 -2.01 16.69
CA ASP A 35 -5.79 -2.82 15.48
C ASP A 35 -4.97 -2.08 14.40
N PRO A 36 -3.63 -2.26 14.38
CA PRO A 36 -2.78 -1.59 13.41
C PRO A 36 -2.99 -2.08 11.98
N ASN A 37 -3.74 -3.18 11.79
CA ASN A 37 -3.98 -3.80 10.50
C ASN A 37 -5.34 -3.44 9.90
N ASP A 38 -6.12 -2.59 10.55
CA ASP A 38 -7.35 -2.04 9.97
C ASP A 38 -7.00 -1.11 8.80
N GLN A 39 -7.07 -1.69 7.60
CA GLN A 39 -6.78 -0.99 6.35
C GLN A 39 -7.79 0.13 6.07
N VAL A 40 -9.04 -0.02 6.51
CA VAL A 40 -10.10 0.97 6.27
C VAL A 40 -9.86 2.18 7.14
N ALA A 41 -9.60 1.99 8.43
CA ALA A 41 -9.29 3.08 9.34
C ALA A 41 -8.01 3.82 8.94
N PHE A 42 -6.97 3.09 8.48
CA PHE A 42 -5.75 3.74 7.99
C PHE A 42 -6.03 4.58 6.73
N ALA A 43 -6.82 4.05 5.79
CA ALA A 43 -7.17 4.79 4.57
C ALA A 43 -7.99 6.03 4.88
N GLU A 44 -8.98 5.93 5.78
CA GLU A 44 -9.79 7.08 6.23
C GLU A 44 -8.91 8.16 6.86
N LEU A 45 -7.99 7.80 7.76
CA LEU A 45 -7.06 8.76 8.36
C LEU A 45 -6.17 9.39 7.29
N ALA A 46 -5.67 8.60 6.35
CA ALA A 46 -4.84 9.11 5.26
C ALA A 46 -5.57 10.14 4.39
N ASP A 47 -6.85 9.93 4.13
CA ASP A 47 -7.67 10.89 3.38
C ASP A 47 -7.90 12.18 4.20
N LEU A 48 -8.21 12.07 5.49
CA LEU A 48 -8.35 13.24 6.38
C LEU A 48 -7.08 14.09 6.45
N VAL A 49 -5.90 13.46 6.53
CA VAL A 49 -4.61 14.14 6.56
C VAL A 49 -4.32 14.86 5.24
N ARG A 50 -4.68 14.26 4.10
CA ARG A 50 -4.56 14.91 2.79
C ARG A 50 -5.50 16.11 2.67
N ASP A 51 -6.74 15.96 3.12
CA ASP A 51 -7.74 17.04 3.09
C ASP A 51 -7.29 18.22 3.96
N LEU A 52 -6.72 17.95 5.14
CA LEU A 52 -6.12 18.98 6.00
C LEU A 52 -4.99 19.72 5.29
N GLY A 53 -4.06 19.00 4.66
CA GLY A 53 -2.94 19.61 3.93
C GLY A 53 -3.37 20.43 2.72
N ALA A 54 -4.37 19.96 1.96
CA ALA A 54 -4.85 20.64 0.74
C ALA A 54 -5.50 22.00 1.02
N THR A 55 -6.03 22.21 2.22
CA THR A 55 -6.75 23.42 2.59
C THR A 55 -5.88 24.57 3.13
N ASP A 56 -4.59 24.34 3.38
CA ASP A 56 -3.72 25.29 4.08
C ASP A 56 -3.02 26.31 3.18
N THR A 57 -3.33 26.33 1.88
CA THR A 57 -2.70 27.24 0.93
C THR A 57 -3.71 28.21 0.33
N PRO A 58 -3.67 29.52 0.64
CA PRO A 58 -4.18 30.52 -0.28
C PRO A 58 -3.39 30.33 -1.57
N ALA A 59 -4.08 29.93 -2.65
CA ALA A 59 -3.47 29.80 -3.96
C ALA A 59 -2.96 31.17 -4.41
N ASP A 60 -1.72 31.51 -4.05
CA ASP A 60 -0.98 32.56 -4.73
C ASP A 60 -0.62 31.98 -6.11
N PRO A 61 -1.18 32.51 -7.21
CA PRO A 61 -1.00 31.95 -8.55
C PRO A 61 0.44 32.04 -9.07
N LEU A 62 1.40 32.54 -8.26
CA LEU A 62 2.82 32.65 -8.59
C LEU A 62 3.74 31.68 -7.81
N THR A 63 3.25 30.86 -6.88
CA THR A 63 4.09 29.96 -6.07
C THR A 63 3.72 28.48 -6.26
N ALA A 64 4.31 27.84 -7.27
CA ALA A 64 4.25 26.39 -7.43
C ALA A 64 4.81 25.62 -6.19
N ASP A 65 5.71 26.25 -5.43
CA ASP A 65 6.38 25.67 -4.25
C ASP A 65 5.45 25.44 -3.04
N ALA A 66 4.30 26.11 -3.00
CA ALA A 66 3.40 26.02 -1.84
C ALA A 66 2.57 24.72 -1.84
N GLN A 67 2.22 24.20 -3.02
CA GLN A 67 1.49 22.93 -3.16
C GLN A 67 2.36 21.72 -2.79
N SER A 68 3.64 21.73 -3.16
CA SER A 68 4.60 20.68 -2.76
C SER A 68 4.78 20.63 -1.25
N SER A 69 4.79 21.78 -0.56
CA SER A 69 4.92 21.80 0.90
C SER A 69 3.74 21.15 1.63
N ALA A 70 2.51 21.28 1.10
CA ALA A 70 1.33 20.67 1.70
C ALA A 70 1.34 19.14 1.57
N GLU A 71 1.68 18.64 0.38
CA GLU A 71 1.82 17.20 0.11
C GLU A 71 2.94 16.58 0.95
N ASP A 72 4.08 17.27 1.06
CA ASP A 72 5.21 16.84 1.88
C ASP A 72 4.87 16.79 3.38
N ASN A 73 4.14 17.78 3.89
CA ASN A 73 3.69 17.79 5.28
C ASN A 73 2.68 16.66 5.57
N ALA A 74 1.70 16.45 4.67
CA ALA A 74 0.77 15.32 4.78
C ALA A 74 1.51 13.98 4.72
N ARG A 75 2.48 13.85 3.82
CA ARG A 75 3.36 12.67 3.73
C ARG A 75 4.14 12.44 5.01
N LEU A 76 4.67 13.49 5.63
CA LEU A 76 5.40 13.42 6.91
C LEU A 76 4.49 12.94 8.06
N VAL A 77 3.24 13.40 8.11
CA VAL A 77 2.25 12.94 9.10
C VAL A 77 1.98 11.44 8.93
N LEU A 78 1.74 10.99 7.69
CA LEU A 78 1.46 9.58 7.41
C LEU A 78 2.68 8.69 7.64
N TRP A 79 3.88 9.19 7.35
CA TRP A 79 5.13 8.53 7.70
C TRP A 79 5.24 8.33 9.20
N SER A 80 5.07 9.41 9.97
CA SER A 80 5.18 9.38 11.44
C SER A 80 4.18 8.42 12.07
N LEU A 81 2.94 8.38 11.56
CA LEU A 81 1.93 7.41 11.99
C LEU A 81 2.37 5.98 11.69
N ALA A 82 2.79 5.71 10.45
CA ALA A 82 3.13 4.37 10.03
C ALA A 82 4.36 3.82 10.77
N GLU A 83 5.37 4.66 11.06
CA GLU A 83 6.52 4.30 11.90
C GLU A 83 6.11 3.97 13.34
N GLU A 84 5.27 4.81 13.93
CA GLU A 84 4.77 4.62 15.28
C GLU A 84 4.05 3.27 15.39
N LEU A 85 3.11 2.98 14.48
CA LEU A 85 2.35 1.72 14.46
C LEU A 85 3.20 0.51 14.07
N ALA A 86 4.23 0.66 13.22
CA ALA A 86 5.08 -0.45 12.79
C ALA A 86 5.92 -1.07 13.93
N SER A 87 6.04 -0.35 15.06
CA SER A 87 6.69 -0.86 16.28
C SER A 87 5.93 -2.01 16.94
N ASP A 88 4.61 -2.15 16.70
CA ASP A 88 3.84 -3.31 17.13
C ASP A 88 4.23 -4.54 16.29
N SER A 89 4.57 -5.66 16.94
CA SER A 89 4.99 -6.89 16.25
C SER A 89 3.90 -7.52 15.38
N ARG A 90 2.63 -7.19 15.61
CA ARG A 90 1.46 -7.65 14.82
C ARG A 90 1.24 -6.79 13.58
N ALA A 91 1.80 -5.59 13.52
CA ALA A 91 1.53 -4.61 12.49
C ALA A 91 2.22 -4.99 11.18
N TRP A 92 1.44 -5.44 10.19
CA TRP A 92 1.92 -5.66 8.82
C TRP A 92 1.45 -4.54 7.90
N ASN A 93 0.23 -4.01 8.07
CA ASN A 93 -0.28 -2.96 7.19
C ASN A 93 0.53 -1.65 7.30
N PRO A 94 0.93 -1.16 8.49
CA PRO A 94 1.76 0.06 8.57
C PRO A 94 3.11 -0.09 7.85
N LEU A 95 3.72 -1.28 7.85
CA LEU A 95 4.92 -1.57 7.06
C LEU A 95 4.64 -1.51 5.55
N ILE A 96 3.47 -1.97 5.10
CA ILE A 96 3.04 -1.78 3.70
C ILE A 96 2.91 -0.30 3.35
N GLN A 97 2.41 0.54 4.26
CA GLN A 97 2.29 1.98 4.03
C GLN A 97 3.65 2.67 4.03
N LEU A 98 4.56 2.34 4.96
CA LEU A 98 5.95 2.80 4.92
C LEU A 98 6.64 2.46 3.61
N ALA A 99 6.44 1.23 3.11
CA ALA A 99 6.98 0.83 1.83
C ALA A 99 6.47 1.74 0.69
N LYS A 100 5.16 2.02 0.61
CA LYS A 100 4.61 2.94 -0.42
C LYS A 100 5.19 4.35 -0.30
N LEU A 101 5.33 4.86 0.93
CA LEU A 101 5.89 6.17 1.20
C LEU A 101 7.40 6.24 0.96
N THR A 102 8.10 5.12 0.83
CA THR A 102 9.56 5.10 0.59
C THR A 102 9.90 4.76 -0.85
N LEU A 103 8.99 4.07 -1.56
CA LEU A 103 9.29 3.37 -2.81
C LEU A 103 9.84 4.26 -3.93
N GLY A 104 9.43 5.53 -3.98
CA GLY A 104 9.92 6.49 -4.98
C GLY A 104 11.36 6.96 -4.74
N ASP A 105 11.85 6.87 -3.50
CA ASP A 105 13.12 7.45 -3.08
C ASP A 105 14.16 6.37 -2.75
N ASP A 106 13.73 5.27 -2.13
CA ASP A 106 14.58 4.17 -1.70
C ASP A 106 13.86 2.82 -1.81
N LEU A 107 14.10 2.13 -2.93
CA LEU A 107 13.56 0.81 -3.19
C LEU A 107 14.05 -0.25 -2.18
N GLU A 108 15.29 -0.14 -1.68
CA GLU A 108 15.86 -1.13 -0.77
C GLU A 108 15.14 -1.09 0.58
N SER A 109 14.99 0.11 1.14
CA SER A 109 14.24 0.32 2.38
C SER A 109 12.77 -0.09 2.22
N ALA A 110 12.14 0.25 1.08
CA ALA A 110 10.78 -0.20 0.78
C ALA A 110 10.66 -1.74 0.79
N VAL A 111 11.58 -2.45 0.12
CA VAL A 111 11.60 -3.92 0.09
C VAL A 111 11.84 -4.52 1.47
N ARG A 112 12.64 -3.88 2.33
CA ARG A 112 12.82 -4.32 3.73
C ARG A 112 11.51 -4.25 4.50
N TYR A 113 10.78 -3.13 4.42
CA TYR A 113 9.46 -3.02 5.06
C TYR A 113 8.48 -4.07 4.54
N LEU A 114 8.40 -4.26 3.22
CA LEU A 114 7.55 -5.29 2.62
C LEU A 114 7.93 -6.70 3.11
N THR A 115 9.23 -6.99 3.21
CA THR A 115 9.70 -8.29 3.71
C THR A 115 9.23 -8.54 5.13
N THR A 116 9.38 -7.54 6.02
CA THR A 116 8.90 -7.64 7.40
C THR A 116 7.38 -7.79 7.46
N ALA A 117 6.63 -7.09 6.60
CA ALA A 117 5.17 -7.21 6.55
C ALA A 117 4.73 -8.64 6.23
N VAL A 118 5.32 -9.26 5.21
CA VAL A 118 5.02 -10.65 4.82
C VAL A 118 5.49 -11.67 5.87
N THR A 119 6.48 -11.34 6.69
CA THR A 119 6.85 -12.21 7.82
C THR A 119 5.81 -12.15 8.96
N ARG A 120 5.10 -11.03 9.12
CA ARG A 120 4.10 -10.83 10.19
C ARG A 120 2.70 -11.30 9.80
N GLU A 121 2.46 -11.62 8.53
CA GLU A 121 1.13 -11.92 7.98
C GLU A 121 1.23 -13.15 7.06
N ASP A 122 0.48 -14.19 7.39
CA ASP A 122 0.64 -15.55 6.87
C ASP A 122 -0.45 -15.99 5.88
N THR A 123 -1.57 -15.27 5.79
CA THR A 123 -2.65 -15.57 4.84
C THR A 123 -2.27 -15.17 3.40
N GLY A 124 -1.26 -14.32 3.24
CA GLY A 124 -0.78 -13.83 1.95
C GLY A 124 -1.37 -12.47 1.54
N LEU A 125 -2.16 -11.82 2.39
CA LEU A 125 -2.65 -10.46 2.19
C LEU A 125 -1.51 -9.44 2.04
N ALA A 126 -0.52 -9.50 2.92
CA ALA A 126 0.66 -8.63 2.87
C ALA A 126 1.49 -8.93 1.62
N LEU A 127 1.59 -10.20 1.23
CA LEU A 127 2.32 -10.62 0.04
C LEU A 127 1.66 -10.12 -1.25
N ALA A 128 0.34 -10.29 -1.38
CA ALA A 128 -0.43 -9.77 -2.51
C ALA A 128 -0.27 -8.24 -2.61
N SER A 129 -0.38 -7.54 -1.47
CA SER A 129 -0.20 -6.09 -1.39
C SER A 129 1.20 -5.67 -1.82
N ALA A 130 2.24 -6.35 -1.35
CA ALA A 130 3.64 -6.07 -1.69
C ALA A 130 3.90 -6.23 -3.20
N ILE A 131 3.44 -7.33 -3.81
CA ILE A 131 3.59 -7.59 -5.25
C ILE A 131 2.87 -6.49 -6.04
N LYS A 132 1.63 -6.17 -5.66
CA LYS A 132 0.82 -5.13 -6.31
C LYS A 132 1.52 -3.78 -6.29
N ILE A 133 2.03 -3.35 -5.13
CA ILE A 133 2.69 -2.06 -4.95
C ILE A 133 3.94 -1.96 -5.82
N LEU A 134 4.81 -2.97 -5.78
CA LEU A 134 6.02 -3.01 -6.61
C LEU A 134 5.68 -3.00 -8.11
N ARG A 135 4.65 -3.76 -8.52
CA ARG A 135 4.18 -3.81 -9.91
C ARG A 135 3.66 -2.45 -10.37
N LEU A 136 2.79 -1.81 -9.59
CA LEU A 136 2.18 -0.53 -9.96
C LEU A 136 3.21 0.61 -10.02
N ALA A 137 4.28 0.53 -9.23
CA ALA A 137 5.40 1.48 -9.27
C ALA A 137 6.44 1.17 -10.37
N GLY A 138 6.20 0.18 -11.24
CA GLY A 138 7.11 -0.16 -12.34
C GLY A 138 8.26 -1.10 -11.96
N TYR A 139 8.43 -1.46 -10.68
CA TYR A 139 9.42 -2.43 -10.20
C TYR A 139 8.97 -3.87 -10.41
N THR A 140 8.56 -4.19 -11.65
CA THR A 140 7.93 -5.49 -11.98
C THR A 140 8.89 -6.67 -11.80
N ASP A 141 10.20 -6.48 -11.97
CA ASP A 141 11.20 -7.51 -11.66
C ASP A 141 11.28 -7.81 -10.16
N ALA A 142 11.30 -6.79 -9.33
CA ALA A 142 11.27 -6.93 -7.88
C ALA A 142 9.98 -7.62 -7.43
N ALA A 143 8.83 -7.23 -7.99
CA ALA A 143 7.53 -7.85 -7.71
C ALA A 143 7.54 -9.38 -7.97
N VAL A 144 8.06 -9.82 -9.13
CA VAL A 144 8.18 -11.25 -9.44
C VAL A 144 9.10 -11.98 -8.46
N GLN A 145 10.29 -11.44 -8.21
CA GLN A 145 11.27 -12.08 -7.30
C GLN A 145 10.72 -12.20 -5.89
N PHE A 146 10.03 -11.15 -5.43
CA PHE A 146 9.41 -11.10 -4.11
C PHE A 146 8.33 -12.17 -3.96
N GLY A 147 7.49 -12.37 -4.98
CA GLY A 147 6.44 -13.39 -4.98
C GLY A 147 6.96 -14.83 -5.10
N LEU A 148 7.94 -15.10 -5.98
CA LEU A 148 8.43 -16.46 -6.25
C LEU A 148 8.99 -17.17 -5.01
N GLY A 149 9.67 -16.45 -4.13
CA GLY A 149 10.28 -17.03 -2.93
C GLY A 149 9.31 -17.23 -1.76
N LYS A 150 8.09 -16.69 -1.85
CA LYS A 150 7.17 -16.57 -0.72
C LYS A 150 5.78 -17.12 -0.98
N TRP A 151 5.35 -17.21 -2.24
CA TRP A 151 3.99 -17.68 -2.55
C TRP A 151 3.85 -19.19 -2.35
N ASN A 152 2.84 -19.58 -1.57
CA ASN A 152 2.36 -20.94 -1.46
C ASN A 152 0.86 -20.99 -1.79
N ALA A 153 0.51 -21.55 -2.95
CA ALA A 153 -0.89 -21.60 -3.41
C ALA A 153 -1.80 -22.47 -2.52
N ASN A 154 -1.25 -23.39 -1.74
CA ASN A 154 -2.07 -24.25 -0.87
C ASN A 154 -2.48 -23.57 0.44
N THR A 155 -1.80 -22.48 0.82
CA THR A 155 -2.03 -21.79 2.10
C THR A 155 -2.40 -20.32 1.92
N HIS A 156 -1.96 -19.69 0.84
CA HIS A 156 -2.26 -18.29 0.58
C HIS A 156 -3.55 -18.11 -0.21
N ILE A 157 -4.16 -16.95 -0.02
CA ILE A 157 -5.36 -16.51 -0.75
C ILE A 157 -5.11 -16.35 -2.27
N SER A 158 -6.18 -16.37 -3.06
CA SER A 158 -6.16 -16.26 -4.53
C SER A 158 -5.48 -14.98 -5.02
N GLN A 159 -5.61 -13.88 -4.28
CA GLN A 159 -5.08 -12.56 -4.65
C GLN A 159 -3.55 -12.56 -4.84
N VAL A 160 -2.80 -13.44 -4.16
CA VAL A 160 -1.35 -13.56 -4.41
C VAL A 160 -1.09 -14.07 -5.82
N GLY A 161 -1.81 -15.11 -6.23
CA GLY A 161 -1.70 -15.67 -7.57
C GLY A 161 -2.19 -14.70 -8.65
N GLU A 162 -3.26 -13.97 -8.39
CA GLU A 162 -3.75 -12.91 -9.28
C GLU A 162 -2.69 -11.85 -9.55
N GLU A 163 -2.02 -11.36 -8.50
CA GLU A 163 -0.96 -10.36 -8.65
C GLU A 163 0.29 -10.95 -9.33
N MET A 164 0.61 -12.23 -9.11
CA MET A 164 1.67 -12.92 -9.85
C MET A 164 1.36 -13.02 -11.34
N ILE A 165 0.12 -13.35 -11.71
CA ILE A 165 -0.36 -13.38 -13.10
C ILE A 165 -0.30 -11.98 -13.71
N ALA A 166 -0.86 -10.98 -13.04
CA ALA A 166 -0.85 -9.58 -13.50
C ALA A 166 0.59 -9.08 -13.71
N THR A 167 1.51 -9.42 -12.81
CA THR A 167 2.93 -9.08 -12.92
C THR A 167 3.59 -9.78 -14.11
N ALA A 168 3.29 -11.05 -14.37
CA ALA A 168 3.81 -11.76 -15.53
C ALA A 168 3.28 -11.18 -16.86
N LEU A 169 1.99 -10.84 -16.93
CA LEU A 169 1.37 -10.21 -18.09
C LEU A 169 1.94 -8.82 -18.36
N ALA A 170 2.18 -8.01 -17.32
CA ALA A 170 2.83 -6.71 -17.45
C ALA A 170 4.23 -6.79 -18.10
N ARG A 171 4.87 -7.96 -18.05
CA ARG A 171 6.16 -8.23 -18.70
C ARG A 171 6.06 -8.93 -20.05
N GLY A 172 4.84 -9.12 -20.58
CA GLY A 172 4.59 -9.93 -21.77
C GLY A 172 4.96 -11.42 -21.59
N LYS A 173 5.07 -11.91 -20.35
CA LYS A 173 5.45 -13.30 -20.06
C LYS A 173 4.21 -14.20 -19.95
N VAL A 174 3.48 -14.33 -21.05
CA VAL A 174 2.21 -15.09 -21.13
C VAL A 174 2.37 -16.54 -20.68
N ALA A 175 3.46 -17.21 -21.08
CA ALA A 175 3.72 -18.59 -20.66
C ALA A 175 3.91 -18.73 -19.13
N ARG A 176 4.47 -17.72 -18.45
CA ARG A 176 4.56 -17.72 -16.98
C ARG A 176 3.19 -17.44 -16.35
N ALA A 177 2.45 -16.48 -16.89
CA ALA A 177 1.10 -16.17 -16.42
C ALA A 177 0.20 -17.42 -16.45
N ARG A 178 0.27 -18.21 -17.54
CA ARG A 178 -0.44 -19.49 -17.64
C ARG A 178 -0.02 -20.49 -16.56
N LYS A 179 1.29 -20.66 -16.32
CA LYS A 179 1.79 -21.55 -15.26
C LYS A 179 1.31 -21.14 -13.86
N TYR A 180 1.27 -19.84 -13.57
CA TYR A 180 0.73 -19.36 -12.29
C TYR A 180 -0.76 -19.64 -12.15
N PHE A 181 -1.53 -19.47 -13.24
CA PHE A 181 -2.95 -19.82 -13.25
C PHE A 181 -3.17 -21.32 -13.02
N GLU A 182 -2.40 -22.19 -13.70
CA GLU A 182 -2.45 -23.64 -13.49
C GLU A 182 -2.17 -24.03 -12.02
N LEU A 183 -1.24 -23.35 -11.35
CA LEU A 183 -1.00 -23.55 -9.91
C LEU A 183 -2.20 -23.14 -9.05
N MET A 184 -2.90 -22.08 -9.41
CA MET A 184 -4.13 -21.66 -8.73
C MET A 184 -5.27 -22.68 -8.94
N GLU A 185 -5.44 -23.20 -10.16
CA GLU A 185 -6.41 -24.24 -10.48
C GLU A 185 -6.16 -25.50 -9.63
N GLN A 186 -4.89 -25.95 -9.58
CA GLN A 186 -4.50 -27.11 -8.78
C GLN A 186 -4.75 -26.93 -7.28
N ALA A 187 -4.65 -25.69 -6.77
CA ALA A 187 -4.93 -25.35 -5.39
C ALA A 187 -6.42 -25.04 -5.10
N GLY A 188 -7.29 -25.05 -6.12
CA GLY A 188 -8.70 -24.73 -5.97
C GLY A 188 -8.99 -23.24 -5.72
N LEU A 189 -8.10 -22.33 -6.12
CA LEU A 189 -8.20 -20.88 -5.93
C LEU A 189 -8.92 -20.16 -7.10
N GLU A 190 -9.86 -20.85 -7.73
CA GLU A 190 -10.58 -20.38 -8.92
C GLU A 190 -11.78 -19.48 -8.55
N ASP A 191 -11.51 -18.20 -8.31
CA ASP A 191 -12.58 -17.23 -8.14
C ASP A 191 -12.92 -16.45 -9.43
N ARG A 192 -13.92 -15.57 -9.34
CA ARG A 192 -14.39 -14.76 -10.47
C ARG A 192 -13.29 -13.85 -11.05
N ILE A 193 -12.35 -13.38 -10.23
CA ILE A 193 -11.27 -12.50 -10.68
C ILE A 193 -10.20 -13.34 -11.40
N ALA A 194 -9.81 -14.47 -10.84
CA ALA A 194 -8.92 -15.43 -11.48
C ALA A 194 -9.43 -15.80 -12.89
N MET A 195 -10.73 -16.07 -13.05
CA MET A 195 -11.32 -16.39 -14.36
C MET A 195 -11.22 -15.24 -15.38
N LYS A 196 -11.32 -13.98 -14.95
CA LYS A 196 -11.08 -12.84 -15.85
C LYS A 196 -9.61 -12.76 -16.29
N LEU A 197 -8.69 -13.16 -15.43
CA LEU A 197 -7.27 -13.21 -15.79
C LEU A 197 -6.96 -14.33 -16.79
N ARG A 198 -7.67 -15.47 -16.74
CA ARG A 198 -7.60 -16.50 -17.80
C ARG A 198 -7.91 -15.91 -19.17
N VAL A 199 -9.01 -15.17 -19.30
CA VAL A 199 -9.38 -14.50 -20.56
C VAL A 199 -8.25 -13.58 -21.04
N LYS A 200 -7.67 -12.75 -20.16
CA LYS A 200 -6.55 -11.88 -20.51
C LYS A 200 -5.29 -12.63 -20.93
N ILE A 201 -5.02 -13.79 -20.32
CA ILE A 201 -3.91 -14.66 -20.71
C ILE A 201 -4.12 -15.18 -22.13
N ASP A 202 -5.35 -15.60 -22.46
CA ASP A 202 -5.68 -16.15 -23.77
C ASP A 202 -5.66 -15.07 -24.87
N GLU A 203 -6.18 -13.87 -24.59
CA GLU A 203 -6.07 -12.70 -25.47
C GLU A 203 -4.59 -12.33 -25.73
N ALA A 204 -3.77 -12.32 -24.69
CA ALA A 204 -2.34 -12.02 -24.83
C ALA A 204 -1.55 -13.10 -25.58
N ALA A 205 -2.08 -14.32 -25.70
CA ALA A 205 -1.45 -15.41 -26.45
C ALA A 205 -1.73 -15.35 -27.96
N GLN A 206 -2.71 -14.54 -28.38
CA GLN A 206 -3.11 -14.39 -29.79
C GLN A 206 -2.40 -13.24 -30.51
N ASN A 207 -1.73 -12.36 -29.76
CA ASN A 207 -0.92 -11.24 -30.25
C ASN A 207 0.57 -11.59 -30.26
#